data_AF-A0A820KAW5-F1
#
_entry.id   AF-A0A820KAW5-F1
#
_cell.length_a   1.000
_cell.length_b   1.000
_cell.length_c   1.000
_cell.angle_alpha   90.00
_cell.angle_beta   90.00
_cell.angle_gamma   90.00
#
_symmetry.space_group_name_H-M   'P 1'
#
loop_
_entity.id
_entity.type
_entity.pdbx_description
1 polymer ?
#
loop_
_entity_poly.entity_id
_entity_poly.type
_entity_poly.pdbx_seq_one_letter_code
_entity_poly.pdbx_strand_id
1 'polypeptide(L)'
;MFQLLMDLPMPLSYYYMEIAWPQSYPYCVWWTWCEFSLNAISLFLMTWISIERHMLIFQPNTMLQKPWKKWMFHFIPIILCFIYTPTLYFVLVVVSPFCTTLWDYNYLNCGPPCYFTTNFLGQFDFIFNVAIPVFIITLANLALLIRIIYQKMSRNQIIRWQRHRKMLLQLWIISSLYMGCWLPVTIVWIVQTTVMPSFMADQMDIILFLIYLIPLFLPIICLSTLPDLVKKIVNSVAKPAWNVVGITNNT
;
A
#
# COMPACT_ATOMS: atom_id res chain seq x y z
N MET A 1 -1.29 -6.26 -6.56
CA MET A 1 -1.52 -7.65 -7.00
C MET A 1 -0.52 -8.59 -6.34
N PHE A 2 0.79 -8.36 -6.47
CA PHE A 2 1.78 -9.18 -5.75
C PHE A 2 1.53 -9.22 -4.24
N GLN A 3 1.29 -8.05 -3.63
CA GLN A 3 0.93 -7.95 -2.21
C GLN A 3 -0.30 -8.79 -1.84
N LEU A 4 -1.33 -8.83 -2.68
CA LEU A 4 -2.53 -9.64 -2.43
C LEU A 4 -2.21 -11.14 -2.44
N LEU A 5 -1.32 -11.58 -3.33
CA LEU A 5 -0.94 -12.99 -3.46
C LEU A 5 -0.07 -13.46 -2.28
N MET A 6 0.76 -12.58 -1.74
CA MET A 6 1.66 -12.91 -0.63
C MET A 6 0.99 -12.69 0.72
N ASP A 7 0.36 -11.53 0.94
CA ASP A 7 -0.11 -11.12 2.26
C ASP A 7 -1.50 -11.66 2.60
N LEU A 8 -2.36 -12.04 1.65
CA LEU A 8 -3.72 -12.47 1.98
C LEU A 8 -3.81 -13.94 2.45
N PRO A 9 -3.08 -14.91 1.86
CA PRO A 9 -3.22 -16.31 2.26
C PRO A 9 -2.84 -16.57 3.72
N MET A 10 -1.83 -15.88 4.25
CA MET A 10 -1.29 -16.17 5.58
C MET A 10 -2.26 -15.74 6.72
N PRO A 11 -2.78 -14.49 6.73
CA PRO A 11 -3.83 -14.08 7.66
C PRO A 11 -5.09 -14.90 7.48
N LEU A 12 -5.50 -15.21 6.24
CA LEU A 12 -6.70 -16.03 6.01
C LEU A 12 -6.54 -17.44 6.59
N SER A 13 -5.36 -18.04 6.45
CA SER A 13 -5.02 -19.32 7.09
C SER A 13 -5.03 -19.20 8.61
N TYR A 14 -4.51 -18.10 9.17
CA TYR A 14 -4.55 -17.82 10.60
C TYR A 14 -6.00 -17.68 11.11
N TYR A 15 -6.87 -16.91 10.45
CA TYR A 15 -8.28 -16.80 10.86
C TYR A 15 -9.05 -18.11 10.75
N TYR A 16 -8.62 -19.02 9.87
CA TYR A 16 -9.23 -20.33 9.75
C TYR A 16 -8.75 -21.32 10.83
N MET A 17 -7.47 -21.28 11.20
CA MET A 17 -6.87 -22.24 12.14
C MET A 17 -6.70 -21.70 13.57
N GLU A 18 -6.84 -20.39 13.78
CA GLU A 18 -6.51 -19.64 15.00
C GLU A 18 -5.03 -19.77 15.44
N ILE A 19 -4.16 -20.28 14.55
CA ILE A 19 -2.72 -20.45 14.77
C ILE A 19 -1.94 -20.13 13.50
N ALA A 20 -0.73 -19.61 13.65
CA ALA A 20 0.21 -19.43 12.55
C ALA A 20 0.75 -20.79 12.09
N TRP A 21 0.45 -21.18 10.85
CA TRP A 21 0.91 -22.46 10.28
C TRP A 21 1.78 -22.21 9.03
N PRO A 22 2.98 -22.83 8.94
CA PRO A 22 3.62 -23.71 9.92
C PRO A 22 4.14 -22.97 11.17
N GLN A 23 4.03 -23.60 12.34
CA GLN A 23 4.56 -23.09 13.61
C GLN A 23 6.08 -23.25 13.66
N SER A 24 6.79 -22.43 12.90
CA SER A 24 8.23 -22.48 12.81
C SER A 24 8.84 -21.09 12.81
N TYR A 25 9.97 -20.95 13.51
CA TYR A 25 10.75 -19.72 13.56
C TYR A 25 11.04 -19.11 12.17
N PRO A 26 11.59 -19.85 11.18
CA PRO A 26 11.93 -19.26 9.89
C PRO A 26 10.69 -18.78 9.12
N TYR A 27 9.53 -19.43 9.30
CA TYR A 27 8.29 -19.01 8.67
C TYR A 27 7.80 -17.67 9.22
N CYS A 28 7.76 -17.50 10.54
CA CYS A 28 7.37 -16.24 11.16
C CYS A 28 8.29 -15.09 10.76
N VAL A 29 9.62 -15.30 10.83
CA VAL A 29 10.59 -14.30 10.40
C VAL A 29 10.37 -13.87 8.95
N TRP A 30 10.19 -14.85 8.05
CA TRP A 30 9.96 -14.58 6.64
C TRP A 30 8.64 -13.85 6.39
N TRP A 31 7.55 -14.30 7.03
CA TRP A 31 6.23 -13.69 6.90
C TRP A 31 6.26 -12.25 7.39
N THR A 32 6.69 -12.01 8.64
CA THR A 32 6.78 -10.66 9.21
C THR A 32 7.67 -9.76 8.36
N TRP A 33 8.83 -10.23 7.89
CA TRP A 33 9.69 -9.43 7.01
C TRP A 33 9.01 -9.05 5.69
N CYS A 34 8.38 -10.01 5.01
CA CYS A 34 7.67 -9.79 3.75
C CYS A 34 6.53 -8.79 3.91
N GLU A 35 5.67 -9.00 4.91
CA GLU A 35 4.50 -8.17 5.13
C GLU A 35 4.87 -6.73 5.47
N PHE A 36 5.79 -6.52 6.42
CA PHE A 36 6.22 -5.18 6.80
C PHE A 36 6.88 -4.45 5.62
N SER A 37 7.72 -5.17 4.86
CA SER A 37 8.35 -4.63 3.66
C SER A 37 7.32 -4.21 2.62
N LEU A 38 6.36 -5.07 2.29
CA LEU A 38 5.34 -4.82 1.27
C LEU A 38 4.37 -3.71 1.70
N ASN A 39 3.94 -3.70 2.97
CA ASN A 39 3.11 -2.64 3.52
C ASN A 39 3.82 -1.29 3.46
N ALA A 40 5.08 -1.21 3.89
CA ALA A 40 5.84 0.02 3.78
C ALA A 40 6.07 0.45 2.32
N ILE A 41 6.42 -0.47 1.41
CA ILE A 41 6.52 -0.15 -0.03
C ILE A 41 5.21 0.45 -0.53
N SER A 42 4.07 -0.16 -0.17
CA SER A 42 2.74 0.31 -0.60
C SER A 42 2.46 1.74 -0.12
N LEU A 43 2.77 2.04 1.14
CA LEU A 43 2.62 3.36 1.74
C LEU A 43 3.54 4.38 1.07
N PHE A 44 4.84 4.10 0.98
CA PHE A 44 5.80 5.03 0.38
C PHE A 44 5.52 5.27 -1.10
N LEU A 45 5.14 4.24 -1.87
CA LEU A 45 4.72 4.41 -3.26
C LEU A 45 3.46 5.28 -3.36
N MET A 46 2.48 5.08 -2.48
CA MET A 46 1.26 5.88 -2.48
C MET A 46 1.54 7.34 -2.09
N THR A 47 2.43 7.57 -1.12
CA THR A 47 2.93 8.90 -0.76
C THR A 47 3.61 9.55 -1.97
N TRP A 48 4.52 8.83 -2.62
CA TRP A 48 5.25 9.36 -3.76
C TRP A 48 4.33 9.67 -4.95
N ILE A 49 3.42 8.77 -5.31
CA ILE A 49 2.43 8.97 -6.37
C ILE A 49 1.57 10.20 -6.09
N SER A 50 1.21 10.45 -4.83
CA SER A 50 0.44 11.63 -4.43
C SER A 50 1.25 12.93 -4.62
N ILE A 51 2.54 12.93 -4.24
CA ILE A 51 3.45 14.08 -4.44
C ILE A 51 3.70 14.30 -5.94
N GLU A 52 4.05 13.25 -6.68
CA GLU A 52 4.31 13.31 -8.13
C GLU A 52 3.11 13.91 -8.86
N ARG A 53 1.90 13.45 -8.53
CA ARG A 53 0.68 14.00 -9.12
C ARG A 53 0.50 15.47 -8.78
N HIS A 54 0.74 15.86 -7.53
CA HIS A 54 0.71 17.27 -7.14
C HIS A 54 1.63 18.07 -8.06
N MET A 55 2.91 17.69 -8.16
CA MET A 55 3.90 18.34 -9.02
C MET A 55 3.47 18.43 -10.50
N LEU A 56 2.94 17.35 -11.08
CA LEU A 56 2.45 17.32 -12.47
C LEU A 56 1.32 18.32 -12.74
N ILE A 57 0.45 18.59 -11.75
CA ILE A 57 -0.64 19.57 -11.89
C ILE A 57 -0.14 21.01 -11.69
N PHE A 58 0.89 21.26 -10.86
CA PHE A 58 1.48 22.61 -10.72
C PHE A 58 2.32 23.00 -11.93
N GLN A 59 3.09 22.09 -12.51
CA GLN A 59 4.05 22.42 -13.56
C GLN A 59 4.05 21.41 -14.72
N PRO A 60 2.96 21.29 -15.48
CA PRO A 60 2.83 20.29 -16.53
C PRO A 60 3.91 20.43 -17.61
N ASN A 61 4.25 21.67 -18.00
CA ASN A 61 5.21 21.93 -19.07
C ASN A 61 6.67 21.73 -18.62
N THR A 62 6.98 21.95 -17.34
CA THR A 62 8.37 21.95 -16.85
C THR A 62 8.90 20.55 -16.52
N MET A 63 8.03 19.65 -16.04
CA MET A 63 8.44 18.27 -15.69
C MET A 63 8.52 17.34 -16.90
N LEU A 64 7.58 17.44 -17.85
CA LEU A 64 7.51 16.53 -19.00
C LEU A 64 8.57 16.80 -20.07
N GLN A 65 9.14 18.01 -20.11
CA GLN A 65 10.09 18.39 -21.16
C GLN A 65 11.53 17.92 -20.91
N LYS A 66 11.93 17.68 -19.66
CA LYS A 66 13.34 17.36 -19.33
C LYS A 66 13.48 15.91 -18.83
N PRO A 67 14.15 15.01 -19.57
CA PRO A 67 14.25 13.59 -19.21
C PRO A 67 14.94 13.38 -17.86
N TRP A 68 15.93 14.20 -17.53
CA TRP A 68 16.60 14.19 -16.22
C TRP A 68 15.62 14.40 -15.05
N LYS A 69 14.68 15.36 -15.17
CA LYS A 69 13.69 15.62 -14.12
C LYS A 69 12.75 14.44 -13.93
N LYS A 70 12.33 13.81 -15.02
CA LYS A 70 11.53 12.57 -14.95
C LYS A 70 12.30 11.47 -14.23
N TRP A 71 13.58 11.29 -14.54
CA TRP A 71 14.39 10.28 -13.88
C TRP A 71 14.50 10.54 -12.37
N MET A 72 14.83 11.78 -12.01
CA MET A 72 15.02 12.18 -10.61
C MET A 72 13.73 12.13 -9.77
N PHE A 73 12.60 12.55 -10.31
CA PHE A 73 11.32 12.64 -9.57
C PHE A 73 10.38 11.44 -9.77
N HIS A 74 10.73 10.47 -10.61
CA HIS A 74 9.89 9.28 -10.80
C HIS A 74 10.65 8.00 -10.46
N PHE A 75 11.83 7.80 -11.04
CA PHE A 75 12.54 6.53 -10.92
C PHE A 75 13.34 6.42 -9.62
N ILE A 76 14.07 7.47 -9.22
CA ILE A 76 14.86 7.44 -7.97
C ILE A 76 14.00 7.09 -6.75
N PRO A 77 12.84 7.73 -6.51
CA PRO A 77 12.01 7.45 -5.34
C PRO A 77 11.45 6.04 -5.35
N ILE A 78 11.05 5.52 -6.51
CA ILE A 78 10.59 4.13 -6.64
C ILE A 78 11.72 3.17 -6.29
N ILE A 79 12.91 3.35 -6.88
CA ILE A 79 14.09 2.51 -6.59
C ILE A 79 14.45 2.59 -5.10
N LEU A 80 14.43 3.79 -4.52
CA LEU A 80 14.66 4.01 -3.10
C LEU A 80 13.65 3.21 -2.27
N CYS A 81 12.35 3.26 -2.59
CA CYS A 81 11.32 2.49 -1.86
C CYS A 81 11.60 0.99 -1.90
N PHE A 82 11.94 0.44 -3.07
CA PHE A 82 12.20 -1.00 -3.24
C PHE A 82 13.51 -1.48 -2.61
N ILE A 83 14.46 -0.59 -2.33
CA ILE A 83 15.73 -0.95 -1.68
C ILE A 83 15.67 -0.65 -0.18
N TYR A 84 15.22 0.55 0.20
CA TYR A 84 15.21 1.02 1.58
C TYR A 84 14.33 0.16 2.48
N THR A 85 13.06 -0.05 2.12
CA THR A 85 12.14 -0.72 3.05
C THR A 85 12.47 -2.20 3.24
N PRO A 86 12.79 -3.01 2.21
CA PRO A 86 13.11 -4.41 2.46
C PRO A 86 14.42 -4.57 3.23
N THR A 87 15.41 -3.69 2.97
CA THR A 87 16.69 -3.69 3.69
C THR A 87 16.49 -3.31 5.16
N LEU A 88 15.68 -2.27 5.44
CA LEU A 88 15.37 -1.85 6.79
C LEU A 88 14.73 -2.99 7.60
N TYR A 89 13.65 -3.58 7.09
CA TYR A 89 12.97 -4.65 7.81
C TYR A 89 13.79 -5.94 7.85
N PHE A 90 14.67 -6.19 6.87
CA PHE A 90 15.61 -7.30 6.96
C PHE A 90 16.53 -7.13 8.18
N VAL A 91 17.08 -5.93 8.40
CA VAL A 91 17.91 -5.65 9.59
C VAL A 91 17.09 -5.72 10.88
N LEU A 92 15.90 -5.12 10.92
CA LEU A 92 15.09 -5.05 12.14
C LEU A 92 14.47 -6.40 12.55
N VAL A 93 14.00 -7.19 11.58
CA VAL A 93 13.28 -8.45 11.82
C VAL A 93 14.21 -9.67 11.77
N VAL A 94 15.06 -9.78 10.74
CA VAL A 94 15.88 -10.99 10.51
C VAL A 94 17.17 -10.95 11.33
N VAL A 95 17.90 -9.83 11.29
CA VAL A 95 19.15 -9.70 12.06
C VAL A 95 18.86 -9.47 13.54
N SER A 96 17.81 -8.70 13.85
CA SER A 96 17.34 -8.37 15.20
C SER A 96 18.48 -8.09 16.20
N PRO A 97 19.35 -7.09 15.94
CA PRO A 97 20.61 -6.95 16.66
C PRO A 97 20.47 -6.55 18.14
N PHE A 98 19.29 -6.10 18.57
CA PHE A 98 19.08 -5.51 19.89
C PHE A 98 18.31 -6.39 20.87
N CYS A 99 17.71 -7.50 20.41
CA CYS A 99 16.91 -8.37 21.28
C CYS A 99 16.63 -9.74 20.65
N THR A 100 16.25 -10.71 21.50
CA THR A 100 15.87 -12.05 21.06
C THR A 100 14.38 -12.09 20.75
N THR A 101 14.02 -12.39 19.50
CA THR A 101 12.63 -12.56 19.07
C THR A 101 12.00 -13.80 19.69
N LEU A 102 10.99 -13.60 20.53
CA LEU A 102 10.07 -14.64 20.99
C LEU A 102 8.79 -14.54 20.16
N TRP A 103 8.56 -15.53 19.31
CA TRP A 103 7.36 -15.59 18.46
C TRP A 103 6.25 -16.31 19.20
N ASP A 104 5.05 -15.73 19.19
CA ASP A 104 3.84 -16.36 19.70
C ASP A 104 2.94 -16.74 18.53
N TYR A 105 2.87 -18.04 18.26
CA TYR A 105 2.13 -18.58 17.13
C TYR A 105 0.61 -18.46 17.25
N ASN A 106 0.10 -18.02 18.40
CA ASN A 106 -1.33 -17.78 18.63
C ASN A 106 -1.75 -16.34 18.30
N TYR A 107 -0.82 -15.49 17.88
CA TYR A 107 -1.12 -14.13 17.42
C TYR A 107 -0.93 -14.01 15.91
N LEU A 108 -1.65 -13.06 15.32
CA LEU A 108 -1.45 -12.67 13.93
C LEU A 108 0.01 -12.24 13.72
N ASN A 109 0.61 -12.67 12.60
CA ASN A 109 2.02 -12.43 12.27
C ASN A 109 3.02 -12.99 13.28
N CYS A 110 2.60 -14.02 14.03
CA CYS A 110 3.35 -14.63 15.13
C CYS A 110 3.66 -13.65 16.29
N GLY A 111 2.86 -12.59 16.43
CA GLY A 111 3.05 -11.53 17.42
C GLY A 111 3.93 -10.37 16.93
N PRO A 112 4.06 -9.31 17.74
CA PRO A 112 4.85 -8.14 17.37
C PRO A 112 6.35 -8.49 17.30
N PRO A 113 7.08 -8.04 16.27
CA PRO A 113 8.51 -8.31 16.19
C PRO A 113 9.24 -7.60 17.32
N CYS A 114 10.34 -8.19 17.77
CA CYS A 114 11.00 -7.78 19.00
C CYS A 114 11.40 -6.30 19.06
N TYR A 115 11.77 -5.68 17.94
CA TYR A 115 12.14 -4.26 17.90
C TYR A 115 10.98 -3.32 18.30
N PHE A 116 9.71 -3.76 18.25
CA PHE A 116 8.58 -3.00 18.77
C PHE A 116 8.64 -2.81 20.28
N THR A 117 9.23 -3.76 21.01
CA THR A 117 9.39 -3.67 22.47
C THR A 117 10.48 -2.65 22.85
N THR A 118 11.41 -2.39 21.94
CA THR A 118 12.40 -1.33 22.13
C THR A 118 11.77 0.02 21.79
N ASN A 119 11.53 0.86 22.82
CA ASN A 119 10.82 2.13 22.69
C ASN A 119 11.32 2.98 21.51
N PHE A 120 12.63 3.05 21.28
CA PHE A 120 13.17 3.89 20.22
C PHE A 120 12.89 3.37 18.81
N LEU A 121 13.18 2.10 18.52
CA LEU A 121 13.03 1.56 17.15
C LEU A 121 11.57 1.40 16.76
N GLY A 122 10.72 0.96 17.70
CA GLY A 122 9.28 0.88 17.46
C GLY A 122 8.67 2.25 17.17
N GLN A 123 9.03 3.28 17.92
CA GLN A 123 8.58 4.66 17.65
C GLN A 123 9.14 5.21 16.34
N PHE A 124 10.41 4.96 16.05
CA PHE A 124 11.03 5.37 14.80
C PHE A 124 10.31 4.77 13.59
N ASP A 125 10.10 3.45 13.60
CA ASP A 125 9.42 2.75 12.51
C ASP A 125 8.00 3.27 12.30
N PHE A 126 7.23 3.38 13.38
CA PHE A 126 5.88 3.92 13.31
C PHE A 126 5.84 5.36 12.80
N ILE A 127 6.67 6.25 13.33
CA ILE A 127 6.63 7.67 12.95
C ILE A 127 7.07 7.85 11.49
N PHE A 128 8.21 7.28 11.10
CA PHE A 128 8.83 7.55 9.80
C PHE A 128 8.29 6.69 8.67
N ASN A 129 7.94 5.42 8.92
CA ASN A 129 7.49 4.50 7.88
C ASN A 129 5.96 4.40 7.80
N VAL A 130 5.22 4.87 8.81
CA VAL A 130 3.75 4.83 8.82
C VAL A 130 3.14 6.23 8.95
N ALA A 131 3.32 6.91 10.07
CA ALA A 131 2.60 8.14 10.40
C ALA A 131 2.90 9.29 9.42
N ILE A 132 4.18 9.55 9.13
CA ILE A 132 4.60 10.60 8.18
C ILE A 132 4.07 10.32 6.76
N PRO A 133 4.27 9.11 6.18
CA PRO A 133 3.69 8.76 4.88
C PRO A 133 2.18 8.96 4.81
N VAL A 134 1.43 8.49 5.82
CA VAL A 134 -0.03 8.66 5.91
C VAL A 134 -0.38 10.14 5.95
N PHE A 135 0.28 10.93 6.78
CA PHE A 135 0.05 12.38 6.89
C PHE A 135 0.35 13.13 5.58
N ILE A 136 1.42 12.79 4.87
CA ILE A 136 1.72 13.39 3.57
C ILE A 136 0.67 13.02 2.54
N ILE A 137 0.20 11.76 2.53
CA ILE A 137 -0.91 11.33 1.66
C ILE A 137 -2.16 12.16 1.95
N THR A 138 -2.53 12.34 3.21
CA THR A 138 -3.75 13.10 3.57
C THR A 138 -3.64 14.56 3.11
N LEU A 139 -2.53 15.22 3.39
CA LEU A 139 -2.29 16.61 2.98
C LEU A 139 -2.25 16.78 1.46
N ALA A 140 -1.54 15.90 0.76
CA ALA A 140 -1.45 15.96 -0.69
C ALA A 140 -2.83 15.79 -1.35
N ASN A 141 -3.65 14.86 -0.84
CA ASN A 141 -5.00 14.63 -1.36
C ASN A 141 -5.97 15.76 -1.02
N LEU A 142 -5.88 16.34 0.18
CA LEU A 142 -6.66 17.53 0.54
C LEU A 142 -6.31 18.73 -0.35
N ALA A 143 -5.02 19.00 -0.54
CA ALA A 143 -4.56 20.10 -1.39
C ALA A 143 -4.98 19.91 -2.86
N LEU A 144 -4.95 18.67 -3.36
CA LEU A 144 -5.48 18.32 -4.69
C LEU A 144 -6.98 18.62 -4.78
N LEU A 145 -7.78 18.21 -3.79
CA LEU A 145 -9.23 18.43 -3.78
C LEU A 145 -9.57 19.92 -3.80
N ILE A 146 -8.95 20.72 -2.93
CA ILE A 146 -9.16 22.18 -2.86
C ILE A 146 -8.89 22.82 -4.22
N ARG A 147 -7.78 22.44 -4.86
CA ARG A 147 -7.38 23.02 -6.15
C ARG A 147 -8.35 22.69 -7.28
N ILE A 148 -8.94 21.51 -7.26
CA ILE A 148 -9.91 21.06 -8.27
C ILE A 148 -11.20 21.83 -8.15
N ILE A 149 -11.65 22.06 -6.92
CA ILE A 149 -12.80 22.92 -6.65
C ILE A 149 -12.49 24.33 -7.19
N TYR A 150 -11.32 24.87 -6.88
CA TYR A 150 -10.91 26.19 -7.36
C TYR A 150 -10.80 26.28 -8.89
N GLN A 151 -10.18 25.30 -9.54
CA GLN A 151 -10.05 25.26 -11.00
C GLN A 151 -11.42 25.11 -11.70
N LYS A 152 -12.33 24.32 -11.12
CA LYS A 152 -13.71 24.18 -11.62
C LYS A 152 -14.45 25.51 -11.58
N MET A 153 -14.24 26.32 -10.53
CA MET A 153 -14.84 27.65 -10.42
C MET A 153 -14.20 28.66 -11.40
N SER A 154 -12.89 28.56 -11.64
CA SER A 154 -12.16 29.56 -12.42
C SER A 154 -12.20 29.35 -13.94
N ARG A 155 -12.20 28.10 -14.44
CA ARG A 155 -12.09 27.82 -15.88
C ARG A 155 -13.16 26.84 -16.34
N ASN A 156 -14.08 27.35 -17.17
CA ASN A 156 -15.22 26.63 -17.77
C ASN A 156 -14.79 25.63 -18.88
N GLN A 157 -13.73 24.85 -18.66
CA GLN A 157 -13.10 23.95 -19.65
C GLN A 157 -13.67 22.53 -19.54
N ILE A 158 -14.86 22.31 -20.11
CA ILE A 158 -15.66 21.09 -19.95
C ILE A 158 -14.99 19.82 -20.50
N ILE A 159 -14.23 19.90 -21.60
CA ILE A 159 -13.77 18.69 -22.33
C ILE A 159 -12.48 18.08 -21.75
N ARG A 160 -11.45 18.90 -21.44
CA ARG A 160 -10.23 18.39 -20.77
C ARG A 160 -10.52 17.88 -19.34
N TRP A 161 -11.57 18.39 -18.71
CA TRP A 161 -11.97 18.05 -17.35
C TRP A 161 -12.38 16.59 -17.17
N GLN A 162 -13.09 15.99 -18.13
CA GLN A 162 -13.61 14.63 -17.98
C GLN A 162 -12.51 13.58 -17.82
N ARG A 163 -11.38 13.75 -18.51
CA ARG A 163 -10.23 12.84 -18.41
C ARG A 163 -9.48 12.99 -17.08
N HIS A 164 -9.25 14.23 -16.64
CA HIS A 164 -8.59 14.49 -15.35
C HIS A 164 -9.45 14.07 -14.15
N ARG A 165 -10.78 14.19 -14.25
CA ARG A 165 -11.72 13.82 -13.18
C ARG A 165 -11.67 12.32 -12.84
N LYS A 166 -11.59 11.44 -13.84
CA LYS A 166 -11.55 9.98 -13.60
C LYS A 166 -10.29 9.55 -12.84
N MET A 167 -9.14 10.01 -13.33
CA MET A 167 -7.85 9.74 -12.70
C MET A 167 -7.81 10.31 -11.27
N LEU A 168 -8.43 11.47 -11.05
CA LEU A 168 -8.51 12.06 -9.73
C LEU A 168 -9.40 11.29 -8.77
N LEU A 169 -10.61 10.94 -9.20
CA LEU A 169 -11.55 10.18 -8.40
C LEU A 169 -10.93 8.86 -7.95
N GLN A 170 -10.18 8.19 -8.83
CA GLN A 170 -9.40 7.00 -8.47
C GLN A 170 -8.45 7.26 -7.29
N LEU A 171 -7.61 8.29 -7.37
CA LEU A 171 -6.65 8.58 -6.31
C LEU A 171 -7.34 8.97 -5.01
N TRP A 172 -8.43 9.74 -5.11
CA TRP A 172 -9.20 10.13 -3.94
C TRP A 172 -9.81 8.90 -3.24
N ILE A 173 -10.41 7.98 -3.98
CA ILE A 173 -10.94 6.73 -3.42
C ILE A 173 -9.82 5.90 -2.79
N ILE A 174 -8.67 5.75 -3.46
CA ILE A 174 -7.52 5.03 -2.91
C ILE A 174 -7.01 5.70 -1.64
N SER A 175 -6.83 7.02 -1.64
CA SER A 175 -6.39 7.75 -0.44
C SER A 175 -7.37 7.62 0.71
N SER A 176 -8.67 7.71 0.45
CA SER A 176 -9.70 7.52 1.47
C SER A 176 -9.68 6.11 2.05
N LEU A 177 -9.40 5.10 1.23
CA LEU A 177 -9.20 3.73 1.68
C LEU A 177 -7.98 3.62 2.62
N TYR A 178 -6.82 4.17 2.23
CA TYR A 178 -5.63 4.16 3.09
C TYR A 178 -5.88 4.91 4.41
N MET A 179 -6.51 6.09 4.36
CA MET A 179 -6.86 6.83 5.58
C MET A 179 -7.82 6.03 6.47
N GLY A 180 -8.89 5.47 5.91
CA GLY A 180 -9.88 4.72 6.67
C GLY A 180 -9.29 3.47 7.36
N CYS A 181 -8.35 2.80 6.71
CA CYS A 181 -7.71 1.59 7.24
C CYS A 181 -6.58 1.89 8.24
N TRP A 182 -5.73 2.90 7.97
CA TRP A 182 -4.57 3.22 8.83
C TRP A 182 -4.89 4.13 10.02
N LEU A 183 -5.90 4.99 9.91
CA LEU A 183 -6.22 5.96 10.95
C LEU A 183 -6.65 5.31 12.28
N PRO A 184 -7.49 4.25 12.30
CA PRO A 184 -7.82 3.53 13.53
C PRO A 184 -6.59 2.96 14.23
N VAL A 185 -5.70 2.31 13.47
CA VAL A 185 -4.43 1.74 13.97
C VAL A 185 -3.56 2.83 14.57
N THR A 186 -3.45 3.97 13.87
CA THR A 186 -2.64 5.11 14.30
C THR A 186 -3.16 5.71 15.61
N ILE A 187 -4.48 5.87 15.74
CA ILE A 187 -5.12 6.39 16.95
C ILE A 187 -4.87 5.46 18.14
N VAL A 188 -5.12 4.16 17.96
CA VAL A 188 -4.92 3.17 19.03
C VAL A 188 -3.47 3.16 19.50
N TRP A 189 -2.51 3.17 18.57
CA TRP A 189 -1.09 3.24 18.91
C TRP A 189 -0.72 4.52 19.69
N ILE A 190 -1.22 5.69 19.27
CA ILE A 190 -0.97 6.95 19.99
C ILE A 190 -1.55 6.88 21.40
N VAL A 191 -2.77 6.37 21.58
CA VAL A 191 -3.41 6.24 22.89
C VAL A 191 -2.66 5.25 23.78
N GLN A 192 -2.24 4.11 23.24
CA GLN A 192 -1.46 3.11 23.96
C GLN A 192 -0.11 3.65 24.43
N THR A 193 0.54 4.49 23.62
CA THR A 193 1.86 5.05 23.95
C THR A 193 1.80 6.28 24.87
N THR A 194 0.70 7.05 24.87
CA THR A 194 0.62 8.33 25.60
C THR A 194 -0.32 8.33 26.80
N VAL A 195 -1.43 7.59 26.75
CA VAL A 195 -2.50 7.68 27.76
C VAL A 195 -2.66 6.37 28.53
N MET A 196 -2.88 5.25 27.83
CA MET A 196 -3.28 3.98 28.45
C MET A 196 -2.75 2.79 27.65
N PRO A 197 -1.67 2.11 28.10
CA PRO A 197 -1.04 1.00 27.37
C PRO A 197 -1.96 -0.19 27.06
N SER A 198 -3.00 -0.42 27.88
CA SER A 198 -3.97 -1.50 27.69
C SER A 198 -5.14 -1.16 26.77
N PHE A 199 -5.20 0.07 26.22
CA PHE A 199 -6.34 0.51 25.41
C PHE A 199 -6.49 -0.35 24.15
N MET A 200 -7.63 -1.06 24.04
CA MET A 200 -7.97 -1.94 22.91
C MET A 200 -6.95 -3.03 22.57
N ALA A 201 -6.15 -3.48 23.56
CA ALA A 201 -5.15 -4.53 23.33
C ALA A 201 -5.79 -5.83 22.78
N ASP A 202 -6.96 -6.21 23.30
CA ASP A 202 -7.69 -7.43 22.90
C ASP A 202 -8.31 -7.33 21.49
N GLN A 203 -8.53 -6.12 20.98
CA GLN A 203 -9.12 -5.88 19.65
C GLN A 203 -8.08 -5.52 18.59
N MET A 204 -6.78 -5.53 18.93
CA MET A 204 -5.72 -5.09 18.04
C MET A 204 -5.67 -5.92 16.76
N ASP A 205 -5.87 -7.24 16.84
CA ASP A 205 -5.89 -8.13 15.67
C ASP A 205 -7.00 -7.78 14.67
N ILE A 206 -8.17 -7.38 15.18
CA ILE A 206 -9.32 -6.95 14.34
C ILE A 206 -9.01 -5.60 13.70
N ILE A 207 -8.36 -4.69 14.43
CA ILE A 207 -7.98 -3.38 13.91
C ILE A 207 -6.90 -3.51 12.83
N LEU A 208 -5.91 -4.39 13.04
CA LEU A 208 -4.88 -4.72 12.06
C LEU A 208 -5.47 -5.39 10.81
N PHE A 209 -6.54 -6.18 10.96
CA PHE A 209 -7.26 -6.76 9.82
C PHE A 209 -7.71 -5.70 8.79
N LEU A 210 -8.05 -4.49 9.24
CA LEU A 210 -8.47 -3.40 8.35
C LEU A 210 -7.38 -3.04 7.33
N ILE A 211 -6.10 -3.21 7.66
CA ILE A 211 -4.99 -2.91 6.75
C ILE A 211 -5.04 -3.85 5.53
N TYR A 212 -5.42 -5.12 5.72
CA TYR A 212 -5.53 -6.11 4.64
C TYR A 212 -6.68 -5.82 3.66
N LEU A 213 -7.63 -4.98 4.04
CA LEU A 213 -8.65 -4.49 3.11
C LEU A 213 -8.05 -3.61 2.00
N ILE A 214 -6.90 -2.97 2.25
CA ILE A 214 -6.23 -2.12 1.27
C ILE A 214 -5.84 -2.92 0.01
N PRO A 215 -4.97 -3.96 0.08
CA PRO A 215 -4.59 -4.73 -1.09
C PRO A 215 -5.77 -5.47 -1.74
N LEU A 216 -6.84 -5.77 -0.99
CA LEU A 216 -8.06 -6.39 -1.49
C LEU A 216 -8.87 -5.44 -2.37
N PHE A 217 -9.14 -4.21 -1.90
CA PHE A 217 -9.96 -3.24 -2.64
C PHE A 217 -9.18 -2.48 -3.71
N LEU A 218 -7.86 -2.34 -3.57
CA LEU A 218 -7.02 -1.62 -4.54
C LEU A 218 -7.20 -2.07 -6.00
N PRO A 219 -7.15 -3.38 -6.36
CA PRO A 219 -7.39 -3.81 -7.73
C PRO A 219 -8.81 -3.52 -8.20
N ILE A 220 -9.82 -3.65 -7.34
CA ILE A 220 -11.22 -3.35 -7.68
C ILE A 220 -11.38 -1.86 -7.99
N ILE A 221 -10.79 -0.99 -7.18
CA ILE A 221 -10.79 0.46 -7.39
C ILE A 221 -10.04 0.84 -8.67
N CYS A 222 -8.90 0.21 -8.95
CA CYS A 222 -8.15 0.44 -10.18
C CYS A 222 -8.91 -0.03 -11.44
N LEU A 223 -9.59 -1.18 -11.38
CA LEU A 223 -10.38 -1.70 -12.51
C LEU A 223 -11.62 -0.84 -12.76
N SER A 224 -12.36 -0.47 -11.71
CA SER A 224 -13.56 0.37 -11.84
C SER A 224 -13.28 1.77 -12.42
N THR A 225 -12.07 2.27 -12.27
CA THR A 225 -11.68 3.61 -12.73
C THR A 225 -11.03 3.63 -14.12
N LEU A 226 -10.65 2.47 -14.65
CA LEU A 226 -10.04 2.27 -15.97
C LEU A 226 -10.96 1.45 -16.89
N PRO A 227 -12.12 1.99 -17.33
CA PRO A 227 -13.09 1.23 -18.13
C PRO A 227 -12.53 0.72 -19.46
N ASP A 228 -11.56 1.44 -20.04
CA ASP A 228 -10.89 1.02 -21.28
C ASP A 228 -10.03 -0.23 -21.06
N LEU A 229 -9.40 -0.34 -19.88
CA LEU A 229 -8.64 -1.54 -19.50
C LEU A 229 -9.58 -2.72 -19.27
N VAL A 230 -10.71 -2.50 -18.58
CA VAL A 230 -11.74 -3.54 -18.37
C VAL A 230 -12.27 -4.04 -19.70
N LYS A 231 -12.63 -3.13 -20.63
CA LYS A 231 -13.05 -3.51 -21.99
C LYS A 231 -11.97 -4.33 -22.69
N LYS A 232 -10.70 -3.95 -22.58
CA LYS A 232 -9.59 -4.69 -23.19
C LYS A 232 -9.41 -6.08 -22.58
N ILE A 233 -9.51 -6.22 -21.26
CA ILE A 233 -9.43 -7.51 -20.55
C ILE A 233 -10.61 -8.39 -20.94
N VAL A 234 -11.84 -7.88 -20.85
CA VAL A 234 -13.06 -8.61 -21.23
C VAL A 234 -12.98 -9.04 -22.69
N ASN A 235 -12.58 -8.17 -23.61
CA ASN A 235 -12.40 -8.53 -25.02
C ASN A 235 -11.29 -9.57 -25.26
N SER A 236 -10.26 -9.60 -24.40
CA SER A 236 -9.17 -10.59 -24.51
C SER A 236 -9.59 -11.95 -23.95
N VAL A 237 -10.39 -11.98 -22.89
CA VAL A 237 -10.96 -13.20 -22.31
C VAL A 237 -12.11 -13.74 -23.16
N ALA A 238 -12.93 -12.87 -23.73
CA ALA A 238 -14.08 -13.22 -24.56
C ALA A 238 -13.70 -13.65 -25.98
N LYS A 239 -12.47 -13.42 -26.44
CA LYS A 239 -11.94 -14.07 -27.66
C LYS A 239 -11.62 -15.51 -27.28
N PRO A 240 -12.49 -16.47 -27.62
CA PRO A 240 -12.21 -17.85 -27.25
C PRO A 240 -11.09 -18.34 -28.16
N ALA A 241 -10.19 -19.16 -27.63
CA ALA A 241 -8.99 -19.66 -28.29
C ALA A 241 -9.32 -20.67 -29.42
N TRP A 242 -10.17 -20.31 -30.37
CA TRP A 242 -10.61 -21.15 -31.50
C TRP A 242 -9.66 -21.12 -32.71
N ASN A 243 -8.46 -20.53 -32.58
CA ASN A 243 -7.50 -20.43 -33.68
C ASN A 243 -6.24 -21.29 -33.49
N VAL A 244 -6.33 -22.44 -32.80
CA VAL A 244 -5.23 -23.41 -32.78
C VAL A 244 -5.81 -24.79 -33.09
N VAL A 245 -5.24 -25.41 -34.12
CA VAL A 245 -5.56 -26.74 -34.70
C VAL A 245 -6.54 -26.69 -35.89
N GLY A 246 -6.19 -25.91 -36.91
CA GLY A 246 -6.44 -26.34 -38.29
C GLY A 246 -5.45 -27.46 -38.63
N ILE A 247 -5.86 -28.71 -38.43
CA ILE A 247 -5.14 -29.89 -38.93
C ILE A 247 -5.15 -29.76 -40.45
N THR A 248 -3.99 -29.45 -41.03
CA THR A 248 -3.77 -29.60 -42.46
C THR A 248 -3.65 -31.09 -42.75
N ASN A 249 -4.77 -31.69 -43.17
CA ASN A 249 -4.75 -33.03 -43.75
C ASN A 249 -4.05 -32.95 -45.12
N ASN A 250 -2.78 -33.35 -45.16
CA ASN A 250 -2.10 -33.75 -46.38
C ASN A 250 -2.02 -35.28 -46.41
N THR A 251 -3.02 -35.91 -47.03
CA THR A 251 -2.93 -37.23 -47.68
C THR A 251 -4.00 -37.32 -48.76
#